data_AF-A0A9W5Y035-F1
#
_entry.id   AF-A0A9W5Y035-F1
#
_cell.length_a   1.000
_cell.length_b   1.000
_cell.length_c   1.000
_cell.angle_alpha   90.00
_cell.angle_beta   90.00
_cell.angle_gamma   90.00
#
_symmetry.space_group_name_H-M   'P 1'
#
loop_
_entity.id
_entity.type
_entity.pdbx_description
1 polymer ?
#
loop_
_entity_poly.entity_id
_entity_poly.type
_entity_poly.pdbx_seq_one_letter_code
_entity_poly.pdbx_strand_id
1 'polypeptide(L)'
;MSVFIIERCNQVVITEVIAKLYVLLGDEVFKRCFHVILIDNSSKFKKTEDLELDAESNQRTKIFYCNPTASYQKPHLEKNHEYISYVILK
;
A
#
# COMPACT_ATOMS: atom_id res chain seq x y z
N MET A 1 2.76 10.99 -7.74
CA MET A 1 3.35 9.97 -6.85
C MET A 1 3.19 10.48 -5.43
N SER A 2 2.39 9.81 -4.61
CA SER A 2 2.21 10.17 -3.20
C SER A 2 3.09 9.25 -2.35
N VAL A 3 3.81 9.81 -1.39
CA VAL A 3 4.73 9.09 -0.52
C VAL A 3 4.27 9.24 0.91
N PHE A 4 4.13 8.13 1.62
CA PHE A 4 3.78 8.11 3.04
C PHE A 4 4.91 7.43 3.80
N ILE A 5 5.52 8.14 4.74
CA ILE A 5 6.56 7.60 5.62
C ILE A 5 5.87 6.97 6.82
N ILE A 6 6.20 5.72 7.11
CA ILE A 6 5.65 4.95 8.23
C ILE A 6 6.80 4.54 9.13
N GLU A 7 6.77 4.95 10.41
CA GLU A 7 7.86 4.67 11.37
C GLU A 7 8.09 3.18 11.61
N ARG A 8 7.04 2.36 11.50
CA ARG A 8 7.10 0.90 11.63
C ARG A 8 6.34 0.21 10.52
N CYS A 9 7.06 -0.55 9.71
CA CYS A 9 6.48 -1.39 8.68
C CYS A 9 5.99 -2.71 9.31
N ASN A 10 4.79 -2.68 9.90
CA ASN A 10 4.04 -3.86 10.29
C ASN A 10 2.65 -3.84 9.65
N GLN A 11 2.01 -5.00 9.59
CA GLN A 11 0.73 -5.16 8.91
C GLN A 11 -0.39 -4.31 9.54
N VAL A 12 -0.42 -4.23 10.88
CA VAL A 12 -1.43 -3.48 11.64
C VAL A 12 -1.40 -1.99 11.29
N VAL A 13 -0.22 -1.38 11.32
CA VAL A 13 -0.02 0.04 11.02
C VAL A 13 -0.38 0.34 9.57
N ILE A 14 -0.06 -0.55 8.64
CA ILE A 14 -0.42 -0.39 7.23
C ILE A 14 -1.94 -0.45 7.03
N THR A 15 -2.62 -1.38 7.71
CA THR A 15 -4.09 -1.43 7.70
C THR A 15 -4.70 -0.15 8.26
N GLU A 16 -4.17 0.38 9.37
CA GLU A 16 -4.65 1.63 9.94
C GLU A 16 -4.46 2.83 9.01
N VAL A 17 -3.31 2.93 8.34
CA VAL A 17 -3.04 4.02 7.38
C VAL A 17 -4.00 3.94 6.19
N ILE A 18 -4.23 2.74 5.65
CA ILE A 18 -5.19 2.55 4.56
C ILE A 18 -6.61 2.88 5.01
N ALA A 19 -7.03 2.44 6.21
CA ALA A 19 -8.34 2.77 6.76
C ALA A 19 -8.50 4.29 6.95
N LYS A 20 -7.48 4.99 7.47
CA LYS A 20 -7.49 6.46 7.57
C LYS A 20 -7.63 7.13 6.20
N LEU A 21 -6.90 6.65 5.20
CA LEU A 21 -7.00 7.17 3.83
C LEU A 21 -8.39 6.93 3.23
N TYR A 22 -9.00 5.77 3.49
CA TYR A 22 -10.36 5.45 3.06
C TYR A 22 -11.38 6.41 3.67
N VAL A 23 -11.30 6.66 4.99
CA VAL A 23 -12.18 7.61 5.68
C VAL A 23 -11.98 9.05 5.17
N LEU A 24 -10.73 9.48 4.95
CA LEU A 24 -10.41 10.84 4.50
C LEU A 24 -10.87 11.12 3.06
N LEU A 25 -10.75 10.14 2.17
CA LEU A 25 -11.09 10.30 0.75
C LEU A 25 -12.57 9.96 0.47
N GLY A 26 -13.18 9.12 1.31
CA GLY A 26 -14.51 8.56 1.07
C GLY A 26 -14.48 7.44 0.03
N ASP A 27 -15.58 6.67 -0.02
CA ASP A 27 -15.67 5.43 -0.78
C ASP A 27 -15.37 5.62 -2.28
N GLU A 28 -16.08 6.55 -2.94
CA GLU A 28 -15.95 6.73 -4.39
C GLU A 28 -14.54 7.15 -4.83
N VAL A 29 -13.96 8.13 -4.14
CA VAL A 29 -12.63 8.65 -4.48
C VAL A 29 -11.57 7.61 -4.17
N PHE A 30 -11.69 6.93 -3.03
CA PHE A 30 -10.75 5.88 -2.68
C PHE A 30 -10.79 4.72 -3.68
N LYS A 31 -11.97 4.19 -4.01
CA LYS A 31 -12.11 3.11 -5.00
C LYS A 31 -11.62 3.51 -6.39
N ARG A 32 -11.75 4.80 -6.77
CA ARG A 32 -11.22 5.32 -8.04
C ARG A 32 -9.70 5.43 -8.04
N CYS A 33 -9.10 5.86 -6.93
CA CYS A 33 -7.65 6.08 -6.83
C CYS A 33 -6.87 4.81 -6.47
N PHE A 34 -7.45 3.94 -5.65
CA PHE A 34 -6.83 2.77 -5.04
C PHE A 34 -7.64 1.49 -5.33
N HIS A 35 -8.13 1.35 -6.56
CA HIS A 35 -8.86 0.15 -6.97
C HIS A 35 -8.02 -1.13 -6.82
N VAL A 36 -6.72 -1.00 -7.07
CA VAL A 36 -5.73 -2.08 -7.03
C VAL A 36 -4.51 -1.61 -6.26
N ILE A 37 -4.05 -2.43 -5.30
CA ILE A 37 -2.81 -2.20 -4.56
C ILE A 37 -1.88 -3.39 -4.81
N LEU A 38 -0.66 -3.09 -5.25
CA LEU A 38 0.36 -4.10 -5.52
C LEU A 38 1.42 -4.08 -4.40
N ILE A 39 1.45 -5.14 -3.59
CA ILE A 39 2.34 -5.28 -2.43
C ILE A 39 3.51 -6.21 -2.79
N ASP A 40 4.66 -6.04 -2.16
CA ASP A 40 5.77 -6.98 -2.31
C ASP A 40 5.49 -8.25 -1.53
N ASN A 41 5.86 -9.40 -2.10
CA ASN A 41 5.64 -10.72 -1.50
C ASN A 41 6.65 -10.99 -0.37
N SER A 42 6.57 -10.17 0.66
CA SER A 42 7.26 -10.39 1.92
C SER A 42 6.33 -11.15 2.85
N SER A 43 6.89 -12.06 3.65
CA SER A 43 6.15 -12.87 4.62
C SER A 43 5.38 -12.08 5.70
N LYS A 44 5.53 -10.75 5.71
CA LYS A 44 4.94 -9.79 6.65
C LYS A 44 3.50 -9.38 6.31
N PHE A 45 3.00 -9.73 5.12
CA PHE A 45 1.64 -9.40 4.67
C PHE A 45 0.89 -10.68 4.30
N LYS A 46 0.43 -11.43 5.28
CA LYS A 46 -0.28 -12.71 5.01
C LYS A 46 -1.80 -12.62 5.17
N LYS A 47 -2.33 -11.58 5.81
CA LYS A 47 -3.80 -11.36 5.95
C LYS A 47 -4.26 -10.17 5.10
N THR A 48 -4.68 -10.43 3.87
CA THR A 48 -5.16 -9.39 2.95
C THR A 48 -6.59 -8.95 3.20
N GLU A 49 -7.39 -9.79 3.84
CA GLU A 49 -8.81 -9.54 4.09
C GLU A 49 -9.05 -8.20 4.80
N ASP A 50 -8.25 -7.91 5.84
CA ASP A 50 -8.33 -6.66 6.61
C ASP A 50 -8.02 -5.40 5.79
N LEU A 51 -7.33 -5.56 4.66
CA LEU A 51 -6.93 -4.49 3.77
C LEU A 51 -7.91 -4.34 2.60
N GLU A 52 -8.44 -5.43 2.08
CA GLU A 52 -9.38 -5.47 0.95
C GLU A 52 -10.80 -5.07 1.32
N LEU A 53 -11.20 -5.35 2.57
CA LEU A 53 -12.54 -5.09 3.09
C LEU A 53 -12.57 -3.84 3.98
N ASP A 54 -13.72 -3.16 4.00
CA ASP A 54 -14.03 -2.15 5.00
C ASP A 54 -14.70 -2.75 6.26
N ALA A 55 -15.05 -1.89 7.22
CA ALA A 55 -15.65 -2.31 8.49
C ALA A 55 -17.03 -2.99 8.31
N GLU A 56 -17.70 -2.77 7.18
CA GLU A 56 -18.98 -3.36 6.82
C GLU A 56 -18.82 -4.61 5.94
N SER A 57 -17.58 -5.09 5.76
CA SER A 57 -17.22 -6.19 4.86
C SER A 57 -17.49 -5.92 3.38
N ASN A 58 -17.61 -4.65 2.99
CA ASN A 58 -17.65 -4.28 1.58
C ASN A 58 -16.24 -4.23 1.00
N GLN A 59 -16.11 -4.63 -0.26
CA GLN A 59 -14.83 -4.60 -0.94
C GLN A 59 -14.43 -3.16 -1.30
N ARG A 60 -13.36 -2.66 -0.67
CA ARG A 60 -12.81 -1.31 -0.92
C ARG A 60 -11.61 -1.30 -1.88
N THR A 61 -10.86 -2.39 -1.96
CA THR A 61 -9.70 -2.52 -2.86
C THR A 61 -9.39 -3.99 -3.17
N LYS A 62 -8.49 -4.23 -4.12
CA LYS A 62 -7.94 -5.55 -4.45
C LYS A 62 -6.44 -5.56 -4.25
N ILE A 63 -5.94 -6.56 -3.54
CA ILE A 63 -4.52 -6.69 -3.25
C ILE A 63 -3.89 -7.78 -4.11
N PHE A 64 -2.81 -7.41 -4.75
CA PHE A 64 -1.98 -8.32 -5.52
C PHE A 64 -0.57 -8.32 -4.93
N TYR A 65 0.09 -9.48 -5.02
CA TYR A 65 1.48 -9.63 -4.64
C TYR A 65 2.37 -9.66 -5.87
N CYS A 66 3.52 -9.01 -5.78
CA CYS A 66 4.57 -9.19 -6.78
C CYS A 66 5.10 -10.62 -6.73
N ASN A 67 5.57 -11.12 -7.86
CA ASN A 67 6.24 -12.41 -7.86
C ASN A 67 7.53 -12.32 -7.02
N PRO A 68 7.85 -13.38 -6.24
CA PRO A 68 9.14 -13.43 -5.54
C PRO A 68 10.26 -13.26 -6.58
N THR A 69 11.29 -12.49 -6.21
CA THR A 69 12.46 -12.13 -7.05
C THR A 69 12.18 -11.32 -8.31
N ALA A 70 10.96 -10.81 -8.50
CA ALA A 70 10.59 -10.00 -9.66
C ALA A 70 10.68 -8.48 -9.38
N SER A 71 11.84 -7.99 -8.95
CA SER A 71 12.08 -6.54 -8.73
C SER A 71 11.79 -5.68 -9.98
N TYR A 72 11.91 -6.28 -11.17
CA TYR A 72 11.56 -5.65 -12.45
C TYR A 72 10.05 -5.39 -12.63
N GLN A 73 9.16 -5.89 -11.78
CA GLN A 73 7.72 -5.57 -11.85
C GLN A 73 7.41 -4.16 -11.33
N LYS A 74 8.36 -3.52 -10.63
CA LYS A 74 8.24 -2.16 -10.11
C LYS A 74 9.53 -1.34 -10.31
N PRO A 75 10.07 -1.25 -11.55
CA PRO A 75 11.39 -0.66 -11.79
C PRO A 75 11.41 0.85 -11.50
N HIS A 76 10.26 1.51 -11.66
CA HIS A 76 10.10 2.93 -11.31
C HIS A 76 10.00 3.15 -9.80
N LEU A 77 9.50 2.18 -9.03
CA LEU A 77 9.38 2.31 -7.59
C LEU A 77 10.75 2.31 -6.91
N GLU A 78 11.66 1.43 -7.36
CA GLU A 78 13.03 1.35 -6.84
C GLU A 78 13.79 2.66 -7.06
N LYS A 79 13.74 3.22 -8.28
CA LYS A 79 14.34 4.52 -8.58
C LYS A 79 13.73 5.64 -7.75
N ASN A 80 12.40 5.67 -7.63
CA ASN A 80 11.72 6.68 -6.82
C ASN A 80 12.07 6.55 -5.33
N HIS A 81 12.21 5.33 -4.81
CA HIS A 81 12.64 5.07 -3.44
C HIS A 81 14.08 5.57 -3.19
N GLU A 82 14.98 5.37 -4.16
CA GLU A 82 16.34 5.93 -4.12
C GLU A 82 16.32 7.47 -4.08
N TYR A 83 15.55 8.09 -4.99
CA TYR A 83 15.40 9.56 -5.01
C TYR A 83 14.83 10.12 -3.70
N ILE A 84 13.78 9.50 -3.17
CA ILE A 84 13.15 9.91 -1.91
C ILE A 84 14.14 9.78 -0.76
N SER A 85 14.92 8.69 -0.72
CA SER A 85 15.95 8.47 0.29
C SER A 85 17.01 9.57 0.24
N TYR A 86 17.42 10.02 -0.95
CA TYR A 86 18.35 11.15 -1.11
C TYR A 86 17.79 12.48 -0.59
N VAL A 87 16.48 12.70 -0.74
CA VAL A 87 15.81 13.95 -0.31
C VAL A 87 15.53 13.96 1.20
N ILE A 88 15.19 12.81 1.80
CA ILE A 88 14.86 12.71 3.23
C ILE A 88 16.11 12.53 4.12
N LEU A 89 17.20 11.94 3.60
CA LEU A 89 18.47 11.80 4.33
C LEU A 89 19.34 13.08 4.32
N LYS A 90 18.72 14.25 4.15
CA LYS A 90 19.36 15.57 4.25
C LYS A 90 18.73 16.41 5.35
#